data_AF-A0A933EDR3-F1
#
_entry.id   AF-A0A933EDR3-F1
#
_cell.length_a   1.000
_cell.length_b   1.000
_cell.length_c   1.000
_cell.angle_alpha   90.00
_cell.angle_beta   90.00
_cell.angle_gamma   90.00
#
_symmetry.space_group_name_H-M   'P 1'
#
loop_
_entity.id
_entity.type
_entity.pdbx_description
1 polymer ?
#
loop_
_entity_poly.entity_id
_entity_poly.type
_entity_poly.pdbx_seq_one_letter_code
_entity_poly.pdbx_strand_id
1 'polypeptide(L)' 'MTVMEAAVDMLQHTWDRGKWKDGDRFWVQVRAYREHEVVLRFFNMETGETYDRVYPLTVARPE' A
#
# COMPACT_ATOMS: atom_id res chain seq x y z
N MET A 1 5.05 9.35 -8.28
CA MET A 1 4.20 8.40 -7.57
C MET A 1 3.16 9.14 -6.75
N THR A 2 1.91 9.00 -7.17
CA THR A 2 0.71 9.36 -6.40
C THR A 2 0.38 8.25 -5.40
N VAL A 3 -0.48 8.55 -4.42
CA VAL A 3 -0.96 7.54 -3.46
C VAL A 3 -1.72 6.39 -4.16
N MET A 4 -2.42 6.68 -5.27
CA MET A 4 -3.13 5.67 -6.05
C MET A 4 -2.17 4.70 -6.73
N GLU A 5 -1.10 5.21 -7.34
CA GLU A 5 -0.05 4.39 -7.95
C GLU A 5 0.65 3.51 -6.90
N ALA A 6 0.93 4.05 -5.71
CA ALA A 6 1.51 3.29 -4.60
C ALA A 6 0.58 2.16 -4.13
N ALA A 7 -0.74 2.40 -4.07
CA ALA A 7 -1.71 1.39 -3.68
C ALA A 7 -1.83 0.26 -4.71
N VAL A 8 -1.81 0.60 -6.01
CA VAL A 8 -1.82 -0.39 -7.11
C VAL A 8 -0.53 -1.22 -7.11
N ASP A 9 0.64 -0.60 -6.98
CA ASP A 9 1.91 -1.32 -6.88
C ASP A 9 1.92 -2.29 -5.69
N MET A 10 1.38 -1.85 -4.55
CA MET A 10 1.27 -2.70 -3.37
C MET A 10 0.37 -3.91 -3.60
N LEU A 11 -0.82 -3.72 -4.19
CA LEU A 11 -1.76 -4.78 -4.56
C LEU A 11 -1.10 -5.82 -5.45
N GLN A 12 -0.45 -5.37 -6.53
CA GLN A 12 0.24 -6.25 -7.48
C GLN A 12 1.36 -7.04 -6.81
N HIS A 13 2.19 -6.37 -6.01
CA HIS A 13 3.28 -7.03 -5.31
C HIS A 13 2.80 -8.03 -4.24
N THR A 14 1.65 -7.79 -3.60
CA THR A 14 1.03 -8.78 -2.71
C THR A 14 0.42 -9.95 -3.48
N TRP A 15 -0.11 -9.71 -4.69
CA TRP A 15 -0.63 -10.76 -5.58
C TRP A 15 0.47 -11.71 -6.05
N ASP A 16 1.56 -11.19 -6.57
CA ASP A 16 2.65 -11.99 -7.15
C ASP A 16 3.32 -12.92 -6.11
N ARG A 17 3.18 -12.59 -4.83
CA ARG A 17 3.70 -13.40 -3.71
C ARG A 17 2.72 -14.46 -3.20
N GLY A 18 1.57 -14.63 -3.86
CA GLY A 18 0.54 -15.60 -3.49
C GLY A 18 -0.05 -15.35 -2.10
N LYS A 19 -0.11 -14.08 -1.66
CA LYS A 19 -0.47 -13.70 -0.28
C LYS A 19 -1.96 -13.47 -0.05
N TRP A 20 -2.78 -13.77 -1.05
CA TRP A 20 -4.22 -13.64 -0.97
C TRP A 20 -4.89 -14.64 -1.93
N LYS A 21 -6.18 -14.91 -1.70
CA LYS A 21 -7.03 -15.75 -2.53
C LYS A 21 -8.31 -15.00 -2.90
N ASP A 22 -9.04 -15.53 -3.87
CA ASP A 22 -10.33 -14.98 -4.27
C ASP A 22 -11.27 -14.85 -3.06
N GLY A 23 -11.82 -13.65 -2.89
CA GLY A 23 -12.74 -13.32 -1.79
C GLY A 23 -12.10 -12.81 -0.51
N ASP A 24 -10.76 -12.81 -0.39
CA ASP A 24 -10.09 -12.15 0.73
C ASP A 24 -10.35 -10.63 0.70
N ARG A 25 -10.47 -10.03 1.88
CA ARG A 25 -10.74 -8.62 2.09
C ARG A 25 -9.54 -7.96 2.72
N PHE A 26 -9.23 -6.76 2.23
CA PHE A 26 -8.06 -6.03 2.65
C PHE A 26 -8.48 -4.70 3.23
N TRP A 27 -7.88 -4.37 4.37
CA TRP A 27 -7.86 -3.00 4.86
C TRP A 27 -6.54 -2.36 4.44
N VAL A 28 -6.65 -1.21 3.79
CA VAL A 28 -5.51 -0.42 3.34
C VAL A 28 -5.42 0.85 4.17
N GLN A 29 -4.24 1.12 4.71
CA GLN A 29 -3.94 2.36 5.41
C GLN A 29 -2.76 3.06 4.80
N VAL A 30 -2.92 4.37 4.60
CA VAL A 30 -1.84 5.27 4.20
C VAL A 30 -1.46 6.11 5.42
N ARG A 31 -0.17 6.15 5.75
CA ARG A 31 0.36 7.02 6.80
C ARG A 31 1.37 7.98 6.19
N ALA A 32 1.22 9.27 6.46
CA ALA A 32 2.31 10.22 6.28
C ALA A 32 3.45 9.81 7.19
N TYR A 33 4.64 9.58 6.62
CA TYR A 33 5.79 9.06 7.37
C TYR A 33 6.88 10.11 7.54
N ARG A 34 7.52 10.52 6.43
CA ARG A 34 8.53 11.60 6.39
C ARG A 34 8.14 12.63 5.32
N GLU A 35 8.89 13.72 5.25
CA GLU A 35 8.61 14.91 4.43
C GLU A 35 8.15 14.59 3.00
N HIS A 36 8.68 13.51 2.42
CA HIS A 36 8.31 13.02 1.09
C HIS A 36 8.10 11.51 1.04
N GLU A 37 7.64 10.89 2.14
CA GLU A 37 7.41 9.44 2.20
C GLU A 37 6.07 9.09 2.84
N VAL A 38 5.40 8.09 2.28
CA VAL A 38 4.24 7.45 2.88
C VAL A 38 4.52 5.99 3.16
N VAL A 39 3.96 5.49 4.26
CA VAL A 39 3.86 4.05 4.52
C VAL A 39 2.47 3.62 4.10
N LEU A 40 2.38 2.64 3.20
CA LEU A 40 1.16 1.91 2.94
C LEU A 40 1.21 0.60 3.71
N ARG A 41 0.10 0.30 4.39
CA ARG A 41 -0.15 -0.94 5.10
C ARG A 41 -1.31 -1.68 4.46
N PHE A 42 -1.11 -2.95 4.16
CA PHE A 42 -2.12 -3.89 3.70
C PHE A 42 -2.34 -4.93 4.77
N PHE A 43 -3.56 -5.01 5.28
CA PHE A 43 -3.97 -5.99 6.26
C PHE A 43 -4.98 -6.94 5.63
N ASN A 44 -4.63 -8.22 5.51
CA ASN A 44 -5.55 -9.27 5.12
C ASN A 44 -6.46 -9.59 6.31
N MET A 45 -7.76 -9.36 6.17
CA MET A 45 -8.71 -9.52 7.27
C MET A 45 -8.99 -10.98 7.60
N GLU A 46 -8.72 -11.89 6.67
CA GLU A 46 -8.98 -13.32 6.77
C GLU A 46 -7.78 -14.05 7.39
N THR A 47 -6.55 -13.67 7.02
CA THR A 47 -5.33 -14.31 7.54
C THR A 47 -4.71 -13.57 8.72
N GLY A 48 -5.07 -12.29 8.93
CA GLY A 48 -4.45 -11.42 9.92
C GLY A 48 -3.04 -10.95 9.54
N GLU A 49 -2.56 -11.29 8.34
CA GLU A 49 -1.24 -10.90 7.87
C GLU A 49 -1.20 -9.40 7.52
N THR A 50 -0.08 -8.77 7.83
CA THR A 50 0.17 -7.35 7.53
C THR A 50 1.39 -7.20 6.64
N TYR A 51 1.26 -6.38 5.61
CA TYR A 51 2.32 -6.02 4.68
C TYR A 51 2.50 -4.52 4.71
N ASP A 52 3.71 -4.05 4.98
CA ASP A 52 4.05 -2.63 5.02
C ASP A 52 5.07 -2.31 3.94
N ARG A 53 4.90 -1.17 3.26
CA ARG A 53 5.90 -0.67 2.31
C ARG A 53 5.96 0.85 2.32
N VAL A 54 7.18 1.36 2.23
CA VAL A 54 7.47 2.80 2.14
C VAL A 54 7.52 3.20 0.67
N TYR A 55 6.86 4.29 0.33
CA TYR A 55 6.87 4.88 -1.01
C TYR A 55 7.29 6.35 -0.95
N PRO A 56 8.19 6.79 -1.84
CA PRO A 56 8.48 8.20 -2.01
C PRO A 56 7.28 8.89 -2.68
N LEU A 57 6.82 10.00 -2.10
CA LEU A 57 5.85 10.88 -2.73
C LEU A 57 6.56 11.76 -3.75
N THR A 58 6.09 11.73 -5.00
CA THR A 58 6.50 12.75 -5.97
C THR A 58 5.60 13.95 -5.76
N VAL A 59 6.12 14.97 -5.09
CA VAL A 59 5.36 16.19 -4.81
C VAL A 59 5.33 17.03 -6.08
N ALA A 60 4.26 16.95 -6.85
CA ALA A 60 3.87 18.10 -7.67
C ALA A 60 3.28 19.11 -6.68
N ARG A 61 4.06 20.13 -6.29
CA ARG A 61 3.54 21.23 -5.47
C ARG A 61 2.38 21.87 -6.26
N PRO A 62 1.15 21.93 -5.72
CA PRO A 62 0.18 22.91 -6.19
C PRO A 62 0.72 24.28 -5.82
N GLU A 63 0.89 25.15 -6.82
CA GLU A 63 1.20 26.58 -6.65
C GLU A 63 0.04 27.31 -5.96
#